data_AF-A0A3D5DY53-F1
#
_entry.id   AF-A0A3D5DY53-F1
#
_cell.length_a   1.000
_cell.length_b   1.000
_cell.length_c   1.000
_cell.angle_alpha   90.00
_cell.angle_beta   90.00
_cell.angle_gamma   90.00
#
_symmetry.space_group_name_H-M   'P 1'
#
loop_
_entity.id
_entity.type
_entity.pdbx_description
1 polymer ?
#
loop_
_entity_poly.entity_id
_entity_poly.type
_entity_poly.pdbx_seq_one_letter_code
_entity_poly.pdbx_strand_id
1 'polypeptide(L)'
;MAARKRGELLGLLRLCFARVEPWRQAGKYIGAVASDLPRRNGWTIAQQAGDRGPQRTQRLLGRAVWDPFAAMGVVRRFAVAGLEEAARKTGRRRGLAVGAIDETGQVKQGGRTAGVKRQYLG
;
A
#
# COMPACT_ATOMS: atom_id res chain seq x y z
N MET A 1 -9.55 -11.88 -10.75
CA MET A 1 -9.72 -11.82 -9.27
C MET A 1 -9.05 -10.58 -8.64
N ALA A 2 -7.78 -10.29 -8.97
CA ALA A 2 -7.01 -9.18 -8.38
C ALA A 2 -7.62 -7.78 -8.59
N ALA A 3 -8.12 -7.46 -9.79
CA ALA A 3 -8.76 -6.16 -10.06
C ALA A 3 -10.00 -5.90 -9.19
N ARG A 4 -10.83 -6.93 -8.97
CA ARG A 4 -12.02 -6.85 -8.10
C ARG A 4 -11.63 -6.55 -6.65
N LYS A 5 -10.68 -7.29 -6.09
CA LYS A 5 -10.18 -7.08 -4.71
C LYS A 5 -9.55 -5.69 -4.54
N ARG A 6 -8.84 -5.18 -5.56
CA ARG A 6 -8.35 -3.80 -5.55
C ARG A 6 -9.47 -2.76 -5.55
N GLY A 7 -10.54 -2.99 -6.33
CA GLY A 7 -11.72 -2.12 -6.33
C GLY A 7 -12.44 -2.08 -4.97
N GLU A 8 -12.58 -3.24 -4.33
CA GLU A 8 -13.15 -3.38 -2.97
C GLU A 8 -12.32 -2.60 -1.94
N LEU A 9 -11.00 -2.82 -1.91
CA LEU A 9 -10.09 -2.09 -1.04
C LEU A 9 -10.17 -0.57 -1.27
N LEU A 10 -10.20 -0.14 -2.54
CA LEU A 10 -10.30 1.28 -2.87
C LEU A 10 -11.63 1.88 -2.38
N GLY A 11 -12.73 1.15 -2.49
CA GLY A 11 -14.03 1.55 -1.95
C GLY A 11 -13.98 1.77 -0.44
N LEU A 12 -13.38 0.84 0.31
CA LEU A 12 -13.22 0.94 1.77
C LEU A 12 -12.36 2.14 2.17
N LEU A 13 -11.32 2.44 1.39
CA LEU A 13 -10.43 3.57 1.67
C LEU A 13 -11.07 4.94 1.42
N ARG A 14 -12.25 5.03 0.79
CA ARG A 14 -12.88 6.31 0.44
C ARG A 14 -13.06 7.24 1.65
N LEU A 15 -13.41 6.69 2.81
CA LEU A 15 -13.63 7.44 4.04
C LEU A 15 -12.35 8.01 4.64
N CYS A 16 -11.18 7.51 4.24
CA CYS A 16 -9.89 8.01 4.71
C CYS A 16 -9.46 9.29 3.98
N PHE A 17 -10.17 9.70 2.92
CA PHE A 17 -9.81 10.87 2.12
C PHE A 17 -10.87 11.96 2.22
N ALA A 18 -10.43 13.18 2.51
CA ALA A 18 -11.31 14.36 2.50
C ALA A 18 -11.83 14.68 1.09
N ARG A 19 -11.05 14.34 0.06
CA ARG A 19 -11.31 14.70 -1.35
C ARG A 19 -11.29 13.49 -2.28
N VAL A 20 -12.05 13.58 -3.37
CA VAL A 20 -12.16 12.50 -4.36
C VAL A 20 -10.91 12.36 -5.22
N GLU A 21 -10.20 13.45 -5.51
CA GLU A 21 -9.05 13.45 -6.41
C GLU A 21 -7.83 12.71 -5.82
N PRO A 22 -7.43 12.94 -4.54
CA PRO A 22 -6.40 12.13 -3.88
C PRO A 22 -6.81 10.66 -3.75
N TRP A 23 -8.09 10.37 -3.48
CA TRP A 23 -8.60 9.00 -3.42
C TRP A 23 -8.48 8.27 -4.77
N ARG A 24 -8.84 8.92 -5.88
CA ARG A 24 -8.65 8.37 -7.23
C ARG A 24 -7.16 8.12 -7.52
N GLN A 25 -6.28 9.04 -7.11
CA GLN A 25 -4.85 8.86 -7.25
C GLN A 25 -4.33 7.70 -6.39
N ALA A 26 -4.88 7.50 -5.18
CA ALA A 26 -4.54 6.38 -4.33
C ALA A 26 -4.89 5.04 -4.98
N GLY A 27 -6.01 4.96 -5.71
CA GLY A 27 -6.35 3.78 -6.52
C GLY A 27 -5.29 3.43 -7.56
N LYS A 28 -4.80 4.44 -8.30
CA LYS A 28 -3.69 4.26 -9.25
C LYS A 28 -2.41 3.83 -8.55
N TYR A 29 -2.09 4.46 -7.42
CA TYR A 29 -0.91 4.14 -6.62
C TYR A 29 -0.93 2.70 -6.11
N ILE A 30 -2.05 2.24 -5.54
CA ILE A 30 -2.25 0.85 -5.09
C ILE A 30 -2.09 -0.13 -6.27
N GLY A 31 -2.65 0.22 -7.43
CA GLY A 31 -2.49 -0.55 -8.65
C GLY A 31 -1.02 -0.72 -9.04
N ALA A 32 -0.23 0.35 -8.96
CA ALA A 32 1.20 0.31 -9.27
C ALA A 32 2.00 -0.47 -8.22
N VAL A 33 1.74 -0.28 -6.93
CA VAL A 33 2.45 -0.98 -5.84
C VAL A 33 2.18 -2.49 -5.88
N ALA A 34 0.94 -2.88 -6.15
CA ALA A 34 0.52 -4.29 -6.25
C ALA A 34 0.78 -4.93 -7.63
N SER A 35 1.56 -4.28 -8.49
CA SER A 35 1.97 -4.81 -9.79
C SER A 35 3.39 -5.36 -9.76
N ASP A 36 3.77 -6.04 -10.83
CA ASP A 36 5.08 -6.69 -11.00
C ASP A 36 6.19 -5.70 -11.39
N LEU A 37 6.05 -4.42 -11.03
CA LEU A 37 7.09 -3.42 -11.26
C LEU A 37 8.40 -3.84 -10.58
N PRO A 38 9.51 -3.97 -11.33
CA PRO A 38 10.79 -4.44 -10.79
C PRO A 38 11.38 -3.46 -9.77
N ARG A 39 11.12 -2.15 -9.95
CA ARG A 39 11.49 -1.10 -9.01
C ARG A 39 10.32 -0.14 -8.81
N ARG A 40 9.95 0.11 -7.55
CA ARG A 40 8.92 1.09 -7.19
C ARG A 40 9.57 2.40 -6.76
N ASN A 41 9.51 3.41 -7.63
CA ASN A 41 9.88 4.80 -7.32
C ASN A 41 8.83 5.75 -7.91
N GLY A 42 8.89 7.03 -7.59
CA GLY A 42 7.89 8.01 -8.04
C GLY A 42 7.68 8.03 -9.55
N TRP A 43 8.74 7.81 -10.34
CA TRP A 43 8.70 7.79 -11.81
C TRP A 43 8.12 6.49 -12.37
N THR A 44 8.55 5.33 -11.86
CA THR A 44 8.03 4.03 -12.32
C THR A 44 6.57 3.84 -11.94
N ILE A 45 6.18 4.32 -10.76
CA ILE A 45 4.78 4.34 -10.31
C ILE A 45 3.95 5.25 -11.20
N ALA A 46 4.44 6.45 -11.54
CA ALA A 46 3.71 7.38 -12.40
C ALA A 46 3.49 6.82 -13.81
N GLN A 47 4.51 6.18 -14.39
CA GLN A 47 4.37 5.52 -15.69
C GLN A 47 3.31 4.41 -15.66
N GLN A 48 3.37 3.53 -14.66
CA GLN A 48 2.38 2.47 -14.48
C GLN A 48 0.96 3.02 -14.25
N ALA A 49 0.86 4.17 -13.59
CA ALA A 49 -0.39 4.89 -13.34
C ALA A 49 -0.92 5.67 -14.57
N GLY A 50 -0.17 5.72 -15.66
CA GLY A 50 -0.48 6.50 -16.85
C GLY A 50 -0.41 8.01 -16.64
N ASP A 51 0.35 8.47 -15.65
CA ASP A 51 0.52 9.89 -15.35
C ASP A 51 1.71 10.49 -16.13
N ARG A 52 1.61 11.75 -16.52
CA ARG A 52 2.69 12.48 -17.24
C ARG A 52 3.98 12.64 -16.44
N GLY A 53 3.95 12.40 -15.13
CA GLY A 53 5.10 12.56 -14.26
C GLY A 53 4.76 12.27 -12.79
N PRO A 54 5.78 12.28 -11.91
CA PRO A 54 5.67 11.82 -10.53
C PRO A 54 4.84 12.76 -9.62
N GLN A 55 4.49 13.95 -10.09
CA GLN A 55 3.93 15.02 -9.25
C GLN A 55 2.59 14.63 -8.62
N ARG A 56 1.76 13.83 -9.31
CA ARG A 56 0.48 13.37 -8.76
C ARG A 56 0.68 12.40 -7.59
N THR A 57 1.58 11.42 -7.76
CA THR A 57 1.98 10.50 -6.69
C THR A 57 2.70 11.20 -5.55
N GLN A 58 3.60 12.13 -5.84
CA GLN A 58 4.29 12.93 -4.82
C GLN A 58 3.31 13.80 -4.02
N ARG A 59 2.33 14.43 -4.69
CA ARG A 59 1.27 15.17 -3.99
C ARG A 59 0.42 14.27 -3.11
N LEU A 60 0.03 13.09 -3.59
CA LEU A 60 -0.69 12.10 -2.78
C LEU A 60 0.08 11.75 -1.50
N LEU A 61 1.37 11.43 -1.63
CA LEU A 61 2.16 10.92 -0.49
C LEU A 61 2.67 12.02 0.44
N GLY A 62 2.89 13.24 -0.06
CA GLY A 62 3.55 14.30 0.70
C GLY A 62 2.69 15.52 1.05
N ARG A 63 1.53 15.71 0.41
CA ARG A 63 0.72 16.95 0.57
C ARG A 63 -0.78 16.73 0.68
N ALA A 64 -1.31 15.59 0.25
CA ALA A 64 -2.73 15.34 0.30
C ALA A 64 -3.22 15.19 1.75
N VAL A 65 -4.44 15.63 2.01
CA VAL A 65 -5.12 15.42 3.29
C VAL A 65 -5.85 14.07 3.24
N TRP A 66 -5.35 13.11 4.01
CA TRP A 66 -5.95 11.80 4.24
C TRP A 66 -5.56 11.32 5.63
N ASP A 67 -6.36 10.43 6.21
CA ASP A 67 -6.06 9.81 7.49
C ASP A 67 -5.20 8.54 7.28
N PRO A 68 -3.89 8.60 7.57
CA PRO A 68 -3.00 7.46 7.37
C PRO A 68 -3.27 6.31 8.34
N PHE A 69 -3.72 6.61 9.57
CA PHE A 69 -3.99 5.58 10.58
C PHE A 69 -5.28 4.84 10.27
N ALA A 70 -6.34 5.56 9.88
CA ALA A 70 -7.56 4.94 9.41
C ALA A 70 -7.30 4.08 8.17
N ALA A 71 -6.54 4.59 7.20
CA ALA A 71 -6.19 3.84 6.00
C ALA A 71 -5.38 2.57 6.30
N MET A 72 -4.41 2.64 7.22
CA MET A 72 -3.66 1.47 7.70
C MET A 72 -4.61 0.44 8.35
N GLY A 73 -5.55 0.89 9.18
CA GLY A 73 -6.57 0.02 9.78
C GLY A 73 -7.46 -0.66 8.73
N VAL A 74 -7.87 0.07 7.69
CA VAL A 74 -8.63 -0.47 6.56
C VAL A 74 -7.84 -1.55 5.81
N VAL A 75 -6.59 -1.25 5.43
CA VAL A 75 -5.73 -2.19 4.70
C VAL A 75 -5.50 -3.46 5.53
N ARG A 76 -5.23 -3.31 6.84
CA ARG A 76 -5.03 -4.45 7.75
C ARG A 76 -6.26 -5.34 7.82
N ARG A 77 -7.45 -4.78 8.07
CA ARG A 77 -8.70 -5.56 8.14
C ARG A 77 -8.99 -6.26 6.81
N PHE A 78 -8.78 -5.58 5.69
CA PHE A 78 -8.98 -6.15 4.36
C PHE A 78 -8.03 -7.33 4.09
N ALA A 79 -6.75 -7.20 4.45
CA ALA A 79 -5.76 -8.26 4.31
C ALA A 79 -6.10 -9.48 5.17
N VAL A 80 -6.44 -9.26 6.45
CA VAL A 80 -6.83 -10.33 7.38
C VAL A 80 -8.05 -11.10 6.86
N ALA A 81 -9.12 -10.39 6.48
CA ALA A 81 -10.31 -11.02 5.92
C ALA A 81 -10.02 -11.82 4.65
N GLY A 82 -9.16 -11.30 3.77
CA GLY A 82 -8.74 -12.02 2.56
C GLY A 82 -7.94 -13.29 2.85
N LEU A 83 -7.07 -13.24 3.86
CA LEU A 83 -6.28 -14.39 4.31
C LEU A 83 -7.16 -15.46 4.98
N GLU A 84 -8.13 -15.07 5.81
CA GLU A 84 -9.13 -15.97 6.39
C GLU A 84 -9.98 -16.64 5.31
N GLU A 85 -10.44 -15.89 4.30
CA GLU A 85 -11.17 -16.42 3.16
C GLU A 85 -10.35 -17.47 2.40
N ALA A 86 -9.05 -17.21 2.18
CA ALA A 86 -8.13 -18.14 1.53
C ALA A 86 -7.90 -19.40 2.37
N ALA A 87 -7.67 -19.26 3.69
CA ALA A 87 -7.48 -20.38 4.59
C ALA A 87 -8.69 -21.34 4.58
N ARG A 88 -9.91 -20.78 4.66
CA ARG A 88 -11.17 -21.54 4.62
C ARG A 88 -11.32 -22.32 3.30
N LYS A 89 -10.96 -21.73 2.16
CA LYS A 89 -11.01 -22.41 0.85
C LYS A 89 -10.04 -23.58 0.75
N THR A 90 -8.91 -23.52 1.45
CA THR A 90 -7.90 -24.60 1.45
C THR A 90 -8.21 -25.76 2.41
N GLY A 91 -9.39 -25.78 3.06
CA GLY A 91 -9.79 -26.85 3.97
C GLY A 91 -9.02 -26.91 5.29
N ARG A 92 -8.16 -25.92 5.57
CA ARG A 92 -7.45 -25.79 6.85
C ARG A 92 -8.48 -25.42 7.93
N ARG A 93 -8.90 -26.41 8.74
CA ARG A 93 -9.85 -26.24 9.86
C ARG A 93 -9.33 -25.37 11.01
N ARG A 94 -8.01 -25.24 11.13
CA ARG A 94 -7.37 -24.18 11.92
C ARG A 94 -7.05 -23.05 10.94
N GLY A 95 -7.39 -21.79 11.26
CA GLY A 95 -7.13 -20.61 10.42
C GLY A 95 -5.64 -20.43 10.05
N LEU A 96 -5.20 -19.22 9.67
CA LEU A 96 -3.75 -19.00 9.46
C LEU A 96 -2.95 -19.43 10.70
N ALA A 97 -2.25 -20.56 10.60
CA ALA A 97 -1.59 -21.20 11.73
C ALA A 97 -0.21 -20.61 12.02
N VAL A 98 0.34 -19.83 11.09
CA VAL A 98 1.65 -19.17 11.24
C VAL A 98 1.54 -17.76 10.66
N GLY A 99 1.61 -16.77 11.55
CA GLY A 99 1.85 -15.37 11.19
C GLY A 99 3.25 -15.00 11.66
N ALA A 100 4.19 -14.86 10.73
CA ALA A 100 5.49 -14.28 11.04
C ALA A 100 5.34 -12.76 11.03
N ILE A 101 5.47 -12.14 12.21
CA ILE A 101 5.64 -10.70 12.33
C ILE A 101 7.14 -10.49 12.43
N ASP A 102 7.72 -9.99 11.35
CA ASP A 102 9.13 -9.61 11.29
C ASP A 102 9.24 -8.08 11.30
N GLU A 103 10.20 -7.55 12.05
CA GLU A 103 10.54 -6.13 11.99
C GLU A 103 11.39 -5.88 10.74
N THR A 104 10.76 -5.80 9.58
CA THR A 104 11.48 -5.47 8.36
C THR A 104 11.77 -3.96 8.32
N GLY A 105 12.88 -3.52 8.90
CA GLY A 105 13.34 -2.15 8.71
C GLY A 105 13.94 -1.97 7.31
N GLN A 106 13.68 -0.82 6.71
CA GLN A 106 14.25 -0.43 5.42
C GLN A 106 15.39 0.55 5.68
N VAL A 107 16.64 0.05 5.64
CA VAL A 107 17.78 0.92 5.88
C VAL A 107 17.82 2.01 4.83
N LYS A 108 17.56 3.24 5.25
CA LYS A 108 17.87 4.41 4.43
C LYS A 108 19.37 4.63 4.55
N GLN A 109 20.14 4.24 3.54
CA GLN A 109 21.58 4.49 3.46
C GLN A 109 21.88 5.51 2.35
N GLY A 110 22.96 6.30 2.53
CA GLY A 110 23.49 7.21 1.53
C GLY A 110 23.48 8.69 1.97
N GLY A 111 24.50 9.46 1.58
CA GLY A 111 24.66 10.87 1.98
C GLY A 111 23.74 11.88 1.27
N ARG A 112 22.81 11.41 0.43
CA ARG A 112 21.94 12.27 -0.41
C ARG A 112 20.45 12.14 -0.09
N THR A 113 20.09 11.37 0.94
CA THR A 113 18.70 11.09 1.32
C THR A 113 18.44 11.69 2.70
N ALA A 114 17.35 12.47 2.86
CA ALA A 114 16.97 13.01 4.16
C ALA A 114 16.48 11.90 5.11
N GLY A 115 16.82 11.98 6.40
CA GLY A 115 16.40 11.02 7.43
C GLY A 115 17.27 9.77 7.54
N VAL A 116 18.52 9.83 7.07
CA VAL A 116 19.52 8.78 7.25
C VAL A 116 20.09 8.91 8.67
N LYS A 117 19.50 8.18 9.62
CA LYS A 117 20.06 7.91 10.95
C LYS A 117 20.41 6.42 11.04
N ARG A 118 21.31 6.07 11.96
CA ARG A 118 21.65 4.68 12.26
C ARG A 118 20.37 3.94 12.65
N GLN A 119 20.00 2.93 11.86
CA GLN A 119 18.87 2.06 12.14
C GLN A 119 19.42 0.75 12.72
N TYR A 120 18.84 0.29 13.81
CA TYR A 120 19.06 -1.05 14.32
C TYR A 120 18.00 -1.94 13.67
N LEU A 121 18.45 -2.87 12.84
CA LEU A 121 17.63 -3.97 12.36
C LEU A 121 17.91 -5.14 13.29
N GLY A 122 16.85 -5.75 13.82
CA GLY A 122 16.92 -7.00 14.59
C GLY A 122 17.25 -8.19 13.70
#